data_AF-A0AA35V7B5-F1
#
_entry.id   AF-A0AA35V7B5-F1
#
_cell.length_a   1.000
_cell.length_b   1.000
_cell.length_c   1.000
_cell.angle_alpha   90.00
_cell.angle_beta   90.00
_cell.angle_gamma   90.00
#
_symmetry.space_group_name_H-M   'P 1'
#
loop_
_entity.id
_entity.type
_entity.pdbx_description
1 polymer ?
#
loop_
_entity_poly.entity_id
_entity_poly.type
_entity_poly.pdbx_seq_one_letter_code
_entity_poly.pdbx_strand_id
1 'polypeptide(L)'
;MAKTRPGKRDLEFYTIRGTNKVVRAGDSVLMRSSENEKNPYVARVENIEADVKGNVKVKVRWYYRPEESMGGRRQFHGIKELFLSDHFDIQSAHTIEDKCIVHSFKNYTKLEDVGPEDYFCRFEYKAATGGFTPDRVAVYCKCEMPYNPDDLMVQCEACKDWYHPTCLNMTTEQAKQLDSFTCSDCSSEDVKRPPNRNSSSSLVNGKGEHKRQKR
;
A
#
# COMPACT_ATOMS: atom_id res chain seq x y z
N MET A 1 17.34 25.80 -14.32
CA MET A 1 16.06 26.49 -14.61
C MET A 1 15.57 26.02 -15.97
N ALA A 2 14.50 25.23 -16.02
CA ALA A 2 13.96 24.72 -17.29
C ALA A 2 13.15 25.84 -17.98
N LYS A 3 13.48 26.12 -19.25
CA LYS A 3 12.81 27.16 -20.05
C LYS A 3 11.42 26.65 -20.44
N THR A 4 10.37 27.29 -19.93
CA THR A 4 8.98 27.04 -20.33
C THR A 4 8.79 27.37 -21.81
N ARG A 5 8.06 26.51 -22.54
CA ARG A 5 7.70 26.74 -23.95
C ARG A 5 6.79 27.99 -24.03
N PRO A 6 6.93 28.83 -25.06
CA PRO A 6 6.15 30.07 -25.17
C PRO A 6 4.65 29.76 -25.20
N GLY A 7 3.89 30.33 -24.26
CA GLY A 7 2.42 30.24 -24.19
C GLY A 7 1.83 29.30 -23.14
N LYS A 8 2.64 28.60 -22.34
CA LYS A 8 2.16 27.80 -21.21
C LYS A 8 2.51 28.45 -19.87
N ARG A 9 1.57 28.45 -18.93
CA ARG A 9 1.76 28.95 -17.57
C ARG A 9 1.51 27.83 -16.58
N ASP A 10 2.50 27.55 -15.72
CA ASP A 10 2.31 26.65 -14.58
C ASP A 10 1.35 27.29 -13.57
N LEU A 11 0.44 26.48 -13.02
CA LEU A 11 -0.51 26.89 -12.00
C LEU A 11 -0.14 26.19 -10.68
N GLU A 12 -0.19 26.93 -9.57
CA GLU A 12 0.03 26.34 -8.25
C GLU A 12 -1.14 25.45 -7.78
N PHE A 13 -2.35 25.74 -8.27
CA PHE A 13 -3.55 25.02 -7.89
C PHE A 13 -4.63 25.04 -8.98
N TYR A 14 -5.59 24.13 -8.83
CA TYR A 14 -6.84 24.07 -9.59
C TYR A 14 -8.01 23.80 -8.65
N THR A 15 -9.12 24.51 -8.80
CA THR A 15 -10.35 24.24 -8.05
C THR A 15 -11.24 23.32 -8.88
N ILE A 16 -11.61 22.16 -8.33
CA ILE A 16 -12.46 21.19 -9.02
C ILE A 16 -13.82 21.83 -9.32
N ARG A 17 -14.20 21.84 -10.60
CA ARG A 17 -15.40 22.53 -11.08
C ARG A 17 -16.65 22.02 -10.36
N GLY A 18 -17.47 22.95 -9.86
CA GLY A 18 -18.69 22.62 -9.11
C GLY A 18 -18.46 22.30 -7.64
N THR A 19 -17.22 22.43 -7.14
CA THR A 19 -16.88 22.22 -5.72
C THR A 19 -15.97 23.34 -5.22
N ASN A 20 -15.69 23.35 -3.91
CA ASN A 20 -14.69 24.23 -3.28
C ASN A 20 -13.36 23.51 -3.03
N LYS A 21 -13.17 22.30 -3.59
CA LYS A 21 -11.98 21.47 -3.35
C LYS A 21 -10.82 21.93 -4.24
N VAL A 22 -9.67 22.20 -3.62
CA VAL A 22 -8.46 22.70 -4.30
C VAL A 22 -7.43 21.57 -4.44
N VAL A 23 -6.98 21.36 -5.67
CA VAL A 23 -5.96 20.39 -6.08
C VAL A 23 -4.65 21.12 -6.38
N ARG A 24 -3.53 20.56 -5.91
CA ARG A 24 -2.15 21.05 -6.11
C ARG A 24 -1.26 19.90 -6.61
N ALA A 25 -0.08 20.24 -7.11
CA ALA A 25 0.94 19.23 -7.38
C ALA A 25 1.28 18.45 -6.09
N GLY A 26 1.39 17.13 -6.20
CA GLY A 26 1.55 16.19 -5.10
C GLY A 26 0.25 15.59 -4.58
N ASP A 27 -0.91 16.20 -4.85
CA ASP A 27 -2.20 15.65 -4.43
C ASP A 27 -2.56 14.39 -5.22
N SER A 28 -3.30 13.48 -4.59
CA SER A 28 -3.97 12.35 -5.24
C SER A 28 -5.41 12.72 -5.58
N VAL A 29 -5.86 12.32 -6.76
CA VAL A 29 -7.18 12.63 -7.31
C VAL A 29 -7.85 11.41 -7.90
N LEU A 30 -9.19 11.41 -7.83
CA LEU A 30 -10.05 10.54 -8.61
C LEU A 30 -10.33 11.21 -9.96
N MET A 31 -10.12 10.46 -11.03
CA MET A 31 -10.34 10.90 -12.40
C MET A 31 -11.35 10.02 -13.08
N ARG A 32 -12.25 10.63 -13.85
CA ARG A 32 -13.31 9.93 -14.58
C ARG A 32 -12.73 8.81 -15.43
N SER A 33 -13.28 7.61 -15.27
CA SER A 33 -13.02 6.50 -16.18
C SER A 33 -13.87 6.62 -17.44
N SER A 34 -13.27 6.32 -18.60
CA SER A 34 -14.00 6.21 -19.87
C SER A 34 -14.80 4.91 -19.98
N GLU A 35 -14.46 3.90 -19.17
CA GLU A 35 -15.00 2.55 -19.29
C GLU A 35 -15.97 2.19 -18.15
N ASN A 36 -15.75 2.71 -16.95
CA ASN A 36 -16.54 2.36 -15.77
C ASN A 36 -16.70 3.52 -14.79
N GLU A 37 -17.87 4.17 -14.82
CA GLU A 37 -18.19 5.28 -13.92
C GLU A 37 -18.13 4.94 -12.42
N LYS A 38 -18.26 3.65 -12.05
CA LYS A 38 -18.20 3.22 -10.64
C LYS A 38 -16.78 3.07 -10.11
N ASN A 39 -15.79 3.03 -11.00
CA ASN A 39 -14.38 2.85 -10.66
C ASN A 39 -13.55 3.96 -11.31
N PRO A 40 -13.53 5.17 -10.72
CA PRO A 40 -12.65 6.23 -11.20
C PRO A 40 -11.18 5.78 -11.11
N TYR A 41 -10.38 6.26 -12.05
CA TYR A 41 -8.93 6.10 -12.03
C TYR A 41 -8.34 6.93 -10.90
N VAL A 42 -7.26 6.45 -10.30
CA VAL A 42 -6.54 7.18 -9.25
C VAL A 42 -5.23 7.68 -9.81
N ALA A 43 -4.92 8.96 -9.61
CA ALA A 43 -3.71 9.56 -10.13
C ALA A 43 -3.07 10.52 -9.12
N ARG A 44 -1.74 10.62 -9.15
CA ARG A 44 -1.01 11.70 -8.48
C ARG A 44 -0.81 12.85 -9.45
N VAL A 45 -1.15 14.06 -9.04
CA VAL A 45 -0.91 15.26 -9.84
C VAL A 45 0.56 15.63 -9.75
N GLU A 46 1.26 15.69 -10.88
CA GLU A 46 2.68 16.05 -10.96
C GLU A 46 2.87 17.53 -11.31
N ASN A 47 2.04 18.06 -12.21
CA ASN A 47 2.03 19.48 -12.58
C ASN A 47 0.64 19.91 -13.05
N ILE A 48 0.33 21.19 -12.91
CA ILE A 48 -0.90 21.82 -13.42
C ILE A 48 -0.49 22.96 -14.35
N GLU A 49 -0.99 22.96 -15.58
CA GLU A 49 -0.63 23.94 -16.62
C GLU A 49 -1.88 24.53 -17.25
N ALA A 50 -1.89 25.84 -17.50
CA ALA A 50 -2.87 26.50 -18.38
C ALA A 50 -2.25 26.81 -19.74
N ASP A 51 -3.02 26.58 -20.81
CA ASP A 51 -2.70 27.09 -22.13
C ASP A 51 -3.12 28.56 -22.32
N VAL A 52 -2.75 29.16 -23.45
CA VAL A 52 -3.08 30.56 -23.79
C VAL A 52 -4.59 30.84 -23.84
N LYS A 53 -5.43 29.82 -24.03
CA LYS A 53 -6.89 29.93 -24.08
C LYS A 53 -7.52 29.77 -22.70
N GLY A 54 -6.72 29.51 -21.67
CA GLY A 54 -7.18 29.24 -20.31
C GLY A 54 -7.63 27.80 -20.06
N ASN A 55 -7.43 26.87 -21.00
CA ASN A 55 -7.71 25.46 -20.74
C ASN A 55 -6.65 24.90 -19.80
N VAL A 56 -7.10 24.30 -18.70
CA VAL A 56 -6.22 23.71 -17.70
C VAL A 56 -6.00 22.23 -17.99
N LYS A 57 -4.74 21.82 -18.05
CA LYS A 57 -4.29 20.43 -18.16
C LYS A 57 -3.49 20.05 -16.92
N VAL A 58 -3.57 18.79 -16.55
CA VAL A 58 -2.80 18.21 -15.45
C VAL A 58 -1.89 17.13 -16.00
N LYS A 59 -0.60 17.22 -15.66
CA LYS A 59 0.32 16.09 -15.83
C LYS A 59 0.13 15.18 -14.63
N VAL A 60 -0.13 13.91 -14.87
CA VAL A 60 -0.45 12.95 -13.82
C VAL A 60 0.47 11.73 -13.89
N ARG A 61 0.62 11.05 -12.76
CA ARG A 61 1.25 9.74 -12.62
C ARG A 61 0.19 8.76 -12.13
N TRP A 62 -0.06 7.70 -12.89
CA TRP A 62 -1.17 6.80 -12.63
C TRP A 62 -0.88 5.85 -11.47
N TYR A 63 -1.89 5.65 -10.62
CA TYR A 63 -1.96 4.51 -9.74
C TYR A 63 -2.74 3.39 -10.42
N TYR A 64 -2.17 2.19 -10.42
CA TYR A 64 -2.83 0.99 -10.93
C TYR A 64 -3.48 0.23 -9.79
N ARG A 65 -4.68 -0.28 -10.02
CA ARG A 65 -5.31 -1.25 -9.13
C ARG A 65 -4.68 -2.64 -9.35
N PRO A 66 -4.70 -3.53 -8.35
CA PRO A 66 -4.20 -4.89 -8.50
C PRO A 66 -4.73 -5.64 -9.73
N GLU A 67 -6.01 -5.45 -10.05
CA GLU A 67 -6.72 -6.06 -11.18
C GLU A 67 -6.19 -5.58 -12.54
N GLU A 68 -5.64 -4.37 -12.59
CA GLU A 68 -5.11 -3.73 -13.80
C GLU A 68 -3.66 -4.12 -14.07
N SER A 69 -2.99 -4.74 -13.08
CA SER A 69 -1.63 -5.23 -13.23
C SER A 69 -1.57 -6.53 -14.02
N MET A 70 -0.47 -6.76 -14.75
CA MET A 70 -0.26 -7.99 -15.54
C MET A 70 -0.41 -9.29 -14.72
N GLY A 71 -0.10 -9.25 -13.42
CA GLY A 71 -0.21 -10.41 -12.53
C GLY A 71 -1.58 -10.58 -11.88
N GLY A 72 -2.50 -9.63 -12.07
CA GLY A 72 -3.79 -9.57 -11.42
C GLY A 72 -3.73 -9.40 -9.90
N ARG A 73 -4.91 -9.40 -9.27
CA ARG A 73 -5.03 -9.37 -7.82
C ARG A 73 -4.54 -10.67 -7.20
N ARG A 74 -3.72 -10.57 -6.15
CA ARG A 74 -3.26 -11.68 -5.31
C ARG A 74 -3.89 -11.59 -3.93
N GLN A 75 -3.86 -12.69 -3.19
CA GLN A 75 -4.49 -12.80 -1.86
C GLN A 75 -3.96 -11.78 -0.84
N PHE A 76 -2.70 -11.37 -0.96
CA PHE A 76 -2.12 -10.39 -0.04
C PHE A 76 -2.42 -8.93 -0.42
N HIS A 77 -3.05 -8.69 -1.58
CA HIS A 77 -3.38 -7.34 -2.02
C HIS A 77 -4.65 -6.85 -1.33
N GLY A 78 -4.54 -5.75 -0.60
CA GLY A 78 -5.68 -5.14 0.09
C GLY A 78 -6.70 -4.54 -0.89
N ILE A 79 -7.95 -4.42 -0.47
CA ILE A 79 -9.08 -3.89 -1.25
C ILE A 79 -8.80 -2.45 -1.68
N LYS A 80 -8.18 -1.66 -0.81
CA LYS A 80 -7.79 -0.26 -1.04
C LYS A 80 -6.34 -0.09 -1.54
N GLU A 81 -5.70 -1.18 -1.95
CA GLU A 81 -4.32 -1.14 -2.43
C GLU A 81 -4.22 -0.58 -3.85
N LEU A 82 -3.20 0.26 -4.06
CA LEU A 82 -2.83 0.84 -5.33
C LEU A 82 -1.32 0.71 -5.56
N PHE A 83 -0.91 0.71 -6.82
CA PHE A 83 0.49 0.66 -7.22
C PHE A 83 0.89 1.92 -7.96
N LEU A 84 1.89 2.63 -7.47
CA LEU A 84 2.39 3.84 -8.13
C LEU A 84 3.16 3.45 -9.39
N SER A 85 2.60 3.70 -10.57
CA SER A 85 3.22 3.23 -11.82
C SER A 85 4.29 4.19 -12.35
N ASP A 86 5.07 3.77 -13.34
CA ASP A 86 5.91 4.65 -14.18
C ASP A 86 5.14 5.25 -15.38
N HIS A 87 3.81 5.09 -15.42
CA HIS A 87 2.97 5.62 -16.48
C HIS A 87 2.54 7.06 -16.17
N PHE A 88 3.03 7.99 -16.99
CA PHE A 88 2.65 9.40 -16.95
C PHE A 88 1.78 9.77 -18.14
N ASP A 89 0.84 10.67 -17.91
CA ASP A 89 -0.03 11.19 -18.96
C ASP A 89 -0.38 12.68 -18.71
N ILE A 90 -0.95 13.33 -19.72
CA ILE A 90 -1.49 14.69 -19.63
C ILE A 90 -2.98 14.65 -19.92
N GLN A 91 -3.78 14.98 -18.91
CA GLN A 91 -5.24 14.97 -18.98
C GLN A 91 -5.81 16.37 -18.80
N SER A 92 -7.07 16.57 -19.23
CA SER A 92 -7.80 17.81 -18.92
C SER A 92 -8.09 17.87 -17.42
N ALA A 93 -7.92 19.02 -16.77
CA ALA A 93 -8.27 19.16 -15.35
C ALA A 93 -9.77 18.91 -15.08
N HIS A 94 -10.62 19.01 -16.12
CA HIS A 94 -12.05 18.74 -16.05
C HIS A 94 -12.41 17.26 -15.81
N THR A 95 -11.47 16.33 -16.02
CA THR A 95 -11.72 14.91 -15.73
C THR A 95 -11.50 14.57 -14.26
N ILE A 96 -10.99 15.50 -13.45
CA ILE A 96 -10.88 15.34 -12.00
C ILE A 96 -12.28 15.42 -11.39
N GLU A 97 -12.67 14.37 -10.66
CA GLU A 97 -13.97 14.26 -10.01
C GLU A 97 -13.88 14.60 -8.52
N ASP A 98 -12.83 14.12 -7.84
CA ASP A 98 -12.59 14.42 -6.44
C ASP A 98 -11.09 14.28 -6.04
N LYS A 99 -10.74 14.69 -4.83
CA LYS A 99 -9.48 14.36 -4.16
C LYS A 99 -9.64 13.08 -3.35
N CYS A 100 -8.58 12.28 -3.35
CA CYS A 100 -8.44 11.12 -2.46
C CYS A 100 -7.10 11.18 -1.73
N ILE A 101 -6.88 10.24 -0.80
CA ILE A 101 -5.62 10.15 -0.05
C ILE A 101 -5.01 8.77 -0.32
N VAL A 102 -3.79 8.76 -0.86
CA VAL A 102 -3.00 7.53 -1.00
C VAL A 102 -1.92 7.51 0.07
N HIS A 103 -2.18 6.79 1.14
CA HIS A 103 -1.30 6.64 2.29
C HIS A 103 -0.08 5.78 1.97
N SER A 104 1.02 6.01 2.70
CA SER A 104 2.02 4.95 2.85
C SER A 104 1.41 3.79 3.63
N PHE A 105 1.83 2.56 3.36
CA PHE A 105 1.31 1.39 4.08
C PHE A 105 1.42 1.51 5.60
N LYS A 106 2.51 2.07 6.11
CA LYS A 106 2.71 2.31 7.54
C LYS A 106 1.69 3.28 8.15
N ASN A 107 1.23 4.27 7.40
CA ASN A 107 0.24 5.22 7.89
C ASN A 107 -1.17 4.64 7.76
N TYR A 108 -1.44 3.92 6.67
CA TYR A 108 -2.73 3.26 6.45
C TYR A 108 -3.05 2.26 7.56
N THR A 109 -2.08 1.43 7.98
CA THR A 109 -2.29 0.45 9.07
C THR A 109 -2.50 1.07 10.45
N LYS A 110 -2.42 2.39 10.58
CA LYS A 110 -2.66 3.14 11.82
C LYS A 110 -3.98 3.92 11.80
N LEU A 111 -4.71 3.91 10.69
CA LEU A 111 -6.02 4.53 10.63
C LEU A 111 -6.97 3.77 11.56
N GLU A 112 -7.74 4.52 12.35
CA GLU A 112 -8.80 3.94 13.18
C GLU A 112 -9.95 3.45 12.29
N ASP A 113 -10.33 4.27 11.31
CA ASP A 113 -11.34 3.97 10.30
C ASP A 113 -10.81 4.30 8.90
N VAL A 114 -11.07 3.41 7.95
CA VAL A 114 -10.73 3.60 6.54
C VAL A 114 -11.92 4.19 5.80
N GLY A 115 -11.78 5.42 5.31
CA GLY A 115 -12.79 6.09 4.53
C GLY A 115 -12.93 5.60 3.09
N PRO A 116 -13.98 6.03 2.37
CA PRO A 116 -14.16 5.70 0.96
C PRO A 116 -13.01 6.21 0.08
N GLU A 117 -12.44 7.36 0.44
CA GLU A 117 -11.37 8.07 -0.28
C GLU A 117 -9.95 7.71 0.19
N ASP A 118 -9.83 6.79 1.16
CA ASP A 118 -8.55 6.33 1.67
C ASP A 118 -8.07 5.10 0.89
N TYR A 119 -6.86 5.23 0.37
CA TYR A 119 -6.12 4.18 -0.32
C TYR A 119 -4.73 4.03 0.28
N PHE A 120 -4.02 2.97 -0.09
CA PHE A 120 -2.61 2.86 0.28
C PHE A 120 -1.76 2.33 -0.86
N CYS A 121 -0.48 2.68 -0.81
CA CYS A 121 0.51 2.22 -1.75
C CYS A 121 1.77 1.78 -0.99
N ARG A 122 2.28 0.59 -1.34
CA ARG A 122 3.57 0.05 -0.88
C ARG A 122 4.48 -0.41 -2.00
N PHE A 123 3.98 -0.41 -3.23
CA PHE A 123 4.74 -0.83 -4.40
C PHE A 123 4.75 0.24 -5.48
N GLU A 124 5.90 0.39 -6.12
CA GLU A 124 5.98 0.95 -7.46
C GLU A 124 5.79 -0.15 -8.49
N TYR A 125 5.13 0.17 -9.59
CA TYR A 125 4.81 -0.75 -10.68
C TYR A 125 5.38 -0.26 -12.02
N LYS A 126 6.03 -1.15 -12.76
CA LYS A 126 6.54 -0.84 -14.11
C LYS A 126 5.54 -1.30 -15.14
N ALA A 127 4.72 -0.39 -15.65
CA ALA A 127 3.56 -0.68 -16.50
C ALA A 127 3.94 -1.49 -17.76
N ALA A 128 5.11 -1.23 -18.33
CA ALA A 128 5.58 -1.93 -19.53
C ALA A 128 6.10 -3.35 -19.28
N THR A 129 6.58 -3.66 -18.07
CA THR A 129 7.27 -4.95 -17.78
C THR A 129 6.55 -5.80 -16.75
N GLY A 130 5.59 -5.24 -16.03
CA GLY A 130 4.93 -5.92 -14.92
C GLY A 130 5.78 -5.99 -13.64
N GLY A 131 6.97 -5.38 -13.62
CA GLY A 131 7.87 -5.43 -12.47
C GLY A 131 7.39 -4.59 -11.28
N PHE A 132 7.67 -5.06 -10.07
CA PHE A 132 7.34 -4.37 -8.83
C PHE A 132 8.59 -3.93 -8.08
N THR A 133 8.51 -2.82 -7.34
CA THR A 133 9.57 -2.34 -6.43
C THR A 133 8.95 -1.96 -5.08
N PRO A 134 9.50 -2.43 -3.95
CA PRO A 134 10.66 -3.30 -3.83
C PRO A 134 10.39 -4.72 -4.36
N ASP A 135 11.45 -5.41 -4.82
CA ASP A 135 11.39 -6.81 -5.25
C ASP A 135 11.30 -7.79 -4.06
N ARG A 136 11.47 -7.30 -2.83
CA ARG A 136 11.41 -8.11 -1.61
C ARG A 136 10.51 -7.46 -0.58
N VAL A 137 9.67 -8.28 0.04
CA VAL A 137 8.69 -7.82 1.03
C VAL A 137 8.76 -8.70 2.25
N ALA A 138 8.55 -8.10 3.43
CA ALA A 138 8.40 -8.85 4.66
C ALA A 138 7.19 -9.79 4.56
N VAL A 139 7.39 -11.05 4.92
CA VAL A 139 6.37 -12.09 4.92
C VAL A 139 6.17 -12.62 6.33
N TYR A 140 4.95 -13.09 6.57
CA TYR A 140 4.50 -13.53 7.88
C TYR A 140 3.79 -14.88 7.78
N CYS A 141 3.47 -15.44 8.94
CA CYS A 141 2.75 -16.70 9.09
C CYS A 141 3.48 -17.89 8.43
N LYS A 142 2.89 -19.09 8.50
CA LYS A 142 3.40 -20.28 7.82
C LYS A 142 3.15 -20.26 6.31
N CYS A 143 2.23 -19.42 5.83
CA CYS A 143 1.98 -19.25 4.40
C CYS A 143 3.04 -18.39 3.69
N GLU A 144 3.91 -17.71 4.44
CA GLU A 144 4.96 -16.83 3.90
C GLU A 144 4.43 -15.78 2.93
N MET A 145 3.31 -15.14 3.30
CA MET A 145 2.68 -14.11 2.50
C MET A 145 2.94 -12.72 3.11
N PRO A 146 3.04 -11.66 2.28
CA PRO A 146 3.00 -10.29 2.76
C PRO A 146 1.71 -10.01 3.52
N TYR A 147 1.77 -9.10 4.49
CA TYR A 147 0.60 -8.75 5.30
C TYR A 147 -0.47 -8.04 4.48
N ASN A 148 -1.70 -8.54 4.49
CA ASN A 148 -2.87 -7.85 3.94
C ASN A 148 -3.57 -7.06 5.07
N PRO A 149 -3.73 -5.73 4.97
CA PRO A 149 -4.33 -4.94 6.04
C PRO A 149 -5.81 -5.25 6.28
N ASP A 150 -6.48 -5.93 5.35
CA ASP A 150 -7.88 -6.33 5.51
C ASP A 150 -8.03 -7.67 6.27
N ASP A 151 -6.93 -8.42 6.44
CA ASP A 151 -6.93 -9.72 7.10
C ASP A 151 -6.50 -9.61 8.57
N LEU A 152 -7.25 -10.27 9.47
CA LEU A 152 -6.89 -10.37 10.88
C LEU A 152 -5.66 -11.28 11.05
N MET A 153 -4.70 -10.82 11.85
CA MET A 153 -3.56 -11.64 12.30
C MET A 153 -3.41 -11.57 13.82
N VAL A 154 -2.92 -12.66 14.41
CA VAL A 154 -2.58 -12.76 15.84
C VAL A 154 -1.07 -12.92 16.01
N GLN A 155 -0.50 -12.27 17.01
CA GLN A 155 0.93 -12.33 17.32
C GLN A 155 1.22 -13.41 18.35
N CYS A 156 2.18 -14.28 18.09
CA CYS A 156 2.66 -15.25 19.07
C CYS A 156 3.51 -14.56 20.15
N GLU A 157 3.25 -14.85 21.43
CA GLU A 157 3.97 -14.24 22.54
C GLU A 157 5.44 -14.67 22.62
N ALA A 158 5.76 -15.88 22.17
CA ALA A 158 7.10 -16.43 22.22
C ALA A 158 7.97 -15.94 21.05
N CYS A 159 7.59 -16.25 19.80
CA CYS A 159 8.41 -15.92 18.62
C CYS A 159 8.18 -14.52 18.05
N LYS A 160 7.14 -13.81 18.51
CA LYS A 160 6.72 -12.47 18.02
C LYS A 160 6.33 -12.41 16.54
N ASP A 161 6.18 -13.56 15.87
CA ASP A 161 5.66 -13.66 14.51
C ASP A 161 4.13 -13.58 14.48
N TRP A 162 3.58 -13.25 13.31
CA TRP A 162 2.16 -13.01 13.07
C TRP A 162 1.54 -14.15 12.27
N TYR A 163 0.33 -14.56 12.65
CA TYR A 163 -0.35 -15.69 12.01
C TYR A 163 -1.80 -15.36 11.68
N HIS A 164 -2.27 -15.80 10.51
CA HIS A 164 -3.68 -15.77 10.18
C HIS A 164 -4.43 -16.82 11.01
N PRO A 165 -5.59 -16.51 11.63
CA PRO A 165 -6.40 -17.48 12.35
C PRO A 165 -6.71 -18.73 11.51
N THR A 166 -7.07 -18.53 10.24
CA THR A 166 -7.38 -19.62 9.30
C THR A 166 -6.19 -20.55 9.08
N CYS A 167 -4.97 -20.01 9.02
CA CYS A 167 -3.76 -20.82 8.94
C CYS A 167 -3.56 -21.67 10.20
N LEU A 168 -4.05 -21.24 11.36
CA LEU A 168 -3.98 -21.98 12.61
C LEU A 168 -5.18 -22.92 12.84
N ASN A 169 -6.07 -23.09 11.85
CA ASN A 169 -7.35 -23.79 11.97
C ASN A 169 -8.28 -23.17 13.04
N MET A 170 -8.24 -21.84 13.16
CA MET A 170 -9.08 -21.07 14.06
C MET A 170 -9.96 -20.09 13.29
N THR A 171 -11.13 -19.75 13.82
CA THR A 171 -11.97 -18.69 13.25
C THR A 171 -11.52 -17.30 13.71
N THR A 172 -11.94 -16.27 13.00
CA THR A 172 -11.69 -14.87 13.37
C THR A 172 -12.30 -14.51 14.72
N GLU A 173 -13.44 -15.07 15.07
CA GLU A 173 -14.15 -14.84 16.34
C GLU A 173 -13.37 -15.48 17.48
N GLN A 174 -12.92 -16.72 17.30
CA GLN A 174 -12.08 -17.39 18.30
C GLN A 174 -10.79 -16.63 18.53
N ALA A 175 -10.13 -16.17 17.47
CA ALA A 175 -8.90 -15.39 17.57
C ALA A 175 -9.08 -14.06 18.31
N LYS A 176 -10.24 -13.38 18.15
CA LYS A 176 -10.56 -12.14 18.87
C LYS A 176 -10.79 -12.34 20.37
N GLN A 177 -11.13 -13.55 20.80
CA GLN A 177 -11.35 -13.89 22.21
C GLN A 177 -10.10 -14.44 22.92
N LEU A 178 -8.96 -14.51 22.22
CA LEU A 178 -7.71 -14.92 22.84
C LEU A 178 -7.07 -13.75 23.59
N ASP A 179 -6.82 -13.94 24.89
CA ASP A 179 -6.04 -13.00 25.68
C ASP A 179 -4.53 -13.10 25.37
N SER A 180 -4.05 -14.33 25.18
CA SER A 180 -2.65 -14.65 24.87
C SER A 180 -2.59 -15.79 23.85
N PHE A 181 -1.67 -15.70 22.88
CA PHE A 181 -1.49 -16.71 21.84
C PHE A 181 -0.04 -17.21 21.76
N THR A 182 0.12 -18.54 21.70
CA THR A 182 1.40 -19.20 21.43
C THR A 182 1.23 -20.16 20.26
N CYS A 183 2.11 -20.07 19.26
CA CYS A 183 2.03 -20.89 18.05
C CYS A 183 2.45 -22.36 18.31
N SER A 184 2.05 -23.27 17.43
CA SER A 184 2.32 -24.71 17.53
C SER A 184 3.79 -25.06 17.72
N ASP A 185 4.66 -24.30 17.07
CA ASP A 185 6.11 -24.53 17.10
C ASP A 185 6.68 -24.18 18.48
N CYS A 186 6.18 -23.10 19.10
CA CYS A 186 6.60 -22.70 20.44
C CYS A 186 5.94 -23.54 21.54
N SER A 187 4.67 -23.94 21.38
CA SER A 187 3.99 -24.80 22.35
C SER A 187 4.60 -26.19 22.47
N SER A 188 5.31 -26.64 21.42
CA SER A 188 6.00 -27.95 21.41
C SER A 188 7.40 -27.90 22.05
N GLU A 189 7.98 -26.71 22.20
CA GLU A 189 9.32 -26.51 22.78
C GLU A 189 9.31 -26.47 24.32
N ASP A 190 8.14 -26.31 24.97
CA ASP A 190 7.99 -26.32 26.44
C ASP A 190 8.23 -27.69 27.11
N VAL A 191 8.41 -28.78 26.34
CA VAL A 191 8.50 -30.15 26.89
C VAL A 191 9.95 -30.66 27.05
N LYS A 192 11.00 -29.94 26.65
CA LYS A 192 12.39 -30.41 26.85
C LYS A 192 13.40 -29.32 27.20
N ARG A 193 13.61 -29.12 28.51
CA ARG A 193 14.95 -28.86 29.07
C ARG A 193 15.02 -29.07 30.59
N PRO A 194 15.81 -30.03 31.11
CA PRO A 194 16.47 -29.84 32.40
C PRO A 194 17.73 -28.97 32.21
N PRO A 195 18.24 -28.30 33.26
CA PRO A 195 19.38 -27.42 33.14
C PRO A 195 20.66 -28.24 33.20
N ASN A 196 21.54 -28.13 32.20
CA ASN A 196 22.97 -28.26 32.51
C ASN A 196 23.91 -27.51 31.55
N ARG A 197 25.02 -27.12 32.17
CA ARG A 197 26.01 -26.08 31.85
C ARG A 197 27.03 -26.46 30.76
N ASN A 198 27.71 -25.40 30.29
CA ASN A 198 29.01 -25.31 29.58
C ASN A 198 29.00 -25.78 28.13
N SER A 199 29.62 -25.15 27.13
CA SER A 199 30.39 -23.92 26.87
C SER A 199 30.30 -23.80 25.33
N SER A 200 30.28 -22.66 24.63
CA SER A 200 31.25 -21.57 24.61
C SER A 200 30.70 -20.45 23.72
N SER A 201 31.11 -19.24 24.09
CA SER A 201 30.85 -17.92 23.51
C SER A 201 30.82 -17.81 21.98
N SER A 202 29.81 -17.09 21.49
CA SER A 202 30.00 -15.92 20.62
C SER A 202 28.81 -14.99 20.79
N LEU A 203 29.08 -13.84 21.42
CA LEU A 203 28.15 -12.74 21.59
C LEU A 203 27.81 -12.16 20.22
N VAL A 204 26.55 -12.24 19.81
CA VAL A 204 25.98 -11.24 18.90
C VAL A 204 24.81 -10.59 19.63
N ASN A 205 25.15 -9.45 20.24
CA ASN A 205 24.18 -8.46 20.66
C ASN A 205 23.58 -7.84 19.39
N GLY A 206 22.27 -8.02 19.21
CA GLY A 206 21.53 -7.42 18.12
C GLY A 206 20.09 -7.90 18.11
N LYS A 207 19.24 -7.29 18.95
CA LYS A 207 17.78 -7.40 18.83
C LYS A 207 17.36 -6.76 17.50
N GLY A 208 17.42 -7.54 16.42
CA GLY A 208 16.71 -7.26 15.19
C GLY A 208 15.52 -8.20 15.11
N GLU A 209 14.31 -7.66 14.95
CA GLU A 209 13.16 -8.46 14.52
C GLU A 209 13.54 -9.13 13.19
N HIS A 210 13.81 -10.43 13.19
CA HIS A 210 14.12 -11.17 11.98
C HIS A 210 12.85 -11.36 11.14
N LYS A 211 12.45 -10.30 10.42
CA LYS A 211 11.33 -10.37 9.47
C LYS A 211 11.79 -11.16 8.25
N ARG A 212 11.17 -12.32 8.02
CA ARG A 212 11.37 -13.14 6.83
C ARG A 212 11.03 -12.29 5.60
N GLN A 213 11.80 -12.44 4.51
CA GLN A 213 11.58 -11.69 3.28
C GLN A 213 11.48 -12.63 2.09
N LYS A 214 10.56 -12.34 1.16
CA LYS A 214 10.37 -13.12 -0.07
C LYS A 214 10.34 -12.20 -1.28
N ARG A 215 10.75 -12.76 -2.43
CA ARG A 215 10.68 -12.13 -3.74
C ARG A 215 9.32 -12.33 -4.40
#